data_AF-A0A2R5EF00-F1
#
_entry.id   AF-A0A2R5EF00-F1
#
_cell.length_a   1.000
_cell.length_b   1.000
_cell.length_c   1.000
_cell.angle_alpha   90.00
_cell.angle_beta   90.00
_cell.angle_gamma   90.00
#
_symmetry.space_group_name_H-M   'P 1'
#
loop_
_entity.id
_entity.type
_entity.pdbx_description
1 polymer ?
#
loop_
_entity_poly.entity_id
_entity_poly.type
_entity_poly.pdbx_seq_one_letter_code
_entity_poly.pdbx_strand_id
1 'polypeptide(L)'
;MLAENLPRVLRERALERGFRWGAEKVDRLSLQAAMESYYSPELLARLDRAYAKAKTENWFHFLGLTKGAIEGPLSRNLLLANYLFQDAETFLERLADIEAQGPYVVAHEVPPDNAYAPTPVNRTADGVSLLVDRLAKIAIDQNLDIGDLWRDHYGAMKRIAIAGSKAGIEALKKVIERRSAKPAKKLVRSSAKVHPRDADWAEEIKKTAVRLLNDSDRPMRVSTGSLVRNTEFKPAAWPDAICFPLTRAACIEFQESQWHFYARRVLWAMARHHGKVVARSLITEDAGLEHHRATDVYHYLVSLAVIPVAPFKKQLEAKGIHLDWSGPCPGKEYRKAGRGYQKTGVITAYVPPEFAGKT
;
A
#
# COMPACT_ATOMS: atom_id res chain seq x y z
N MET A 1 29.52 0.29 2.60
CA MET A 1 29.83 1.73 2.45
C MET A 1 29.54 2.25 1.04
N LEU A 2 29.89 1.53 -0.04
CA LEU A 2 29.57 1.90 -1.44
C LEU A 2 28.09 2.26 -1.72
N ALA A 3 27.13 1.54 -1.13
CA ALA A 3 25.71 1.70 -1.47
C ALA A 3 25.06 2.97 -0.87
N GLU A 4 25.64 3.53 0.20
CA GLU A 4 25.08 4.71 0.90
C GLU A 4 25.39 6.02 0.15
N ASN A 5 26.48 6.05 -0.62
CA ASN A 5 26.94 7.25 -1.33
C ASN A 5 26.46 7.35 -2.79
N LEU A 6 25.96 6.24 -3.35
CA LEU A 6 25.52 6.18 -4.75
C LEU A 6 24.41 7.20 -5.09
N PRO A 7 23.36 7.39 -4.25
CA PRO A 7 22.36 8.41 -4.53
C PRO A 7 22.91 9.84 -4.53
N ARG A 8 23.97 10.11 -3.75
CA ARG A 8 24.63 11.41 -3.68
C ARG A 8 25.40 11.70 -4.97
N VAL A 9 26.21 10.75 -5.44
CA VAL A 9 26.96 10.84 -6.70
C VAL A 9 26.02 11.11 -7.88
N LEU A 10 24.93 10.35 -7.96
CA LEU A 10 23.93 10.49 -9.03
C LEU A 10 23.18 11.81 -8.94
N ARG A 11 22.86 12.27 -7.73
CA ARG A 11 22.20 13.57 -7.51
C ARG A 11 23.09 14.72 -7.96
N GLU A 12 24.33 14.77 -7.50
CA GLU A 12 25.27 15.85 -7.84
C GLU A 12 25.46 15.93 -9.35
N ARG A 13 25.65 14.78 -10.00
CA ARG A 13 25.78 14.72 -11.46
C ARG A 13 24.51 15.16 -12.20
N ALA A 14 23.33 14.81 -11.71
CA ALA A 14 22.07 15.28 -12.29
C ALA A 14 21.94 16.81 -12.20
N LEU A 15 22.35 17.41 -11.08
CA LEU A 15 22.36 18.86 -10.91
C LEU A 15 23.41 19.55 -11.81
N GLU A 16 24.58 18.96 -11.98
CA GLU A 16 25.62 19.42 -12.94
C GLU A 16 25.10 19.39 -14.38
N ARG A 17 24.34 18.35 -14.75
CA ARG A 17 23.72 18.18 -16.08
C ARG A 17 22.49 19.07 -16.32
N GLY A 18 22.15 19.95 -15.38
CA GLY A 18 21.07 20.94 -15.54
C GLY A 18 19.68 20.47 -15.11
N PHE A 19 19.53 19.26 -14.56
CA PHE A 19 18.24 18.77 -14.04
C PHE A 19 17.93 19.40 -12.68
N ARG A 20 17.62 20.70 -12.66
CA ARG A 20 17.46 21.49 -11.44
C ARG A 20 16.04 22.02 -11.28
N TRP A 21 15.54 21.94 -10.06
CA TRP A 21 14.32 22.61 -9.60
C TRP A 21 14.64 23.48 -8.39
N GLY A 22 14.95 24.76 -8.63
CA GLY A 22 15.55 25.63 -7.63
C GLY A 22 17.03 25.29 -7.35
N ALA A 23 17.59 25.81 -6.25
CA ALA A 23 19.04 25.72 -6.00
C ALA A 23 19.54 24.28 -5.73
N GLU A 24 18.75 23.49 -4.99
CA GLU A 24 19.23 22.21 -4.43
C GLU A 24 18.41 20.98 -4.81
N LYS A 25 17.30 21.11 -5.54
CA LYS A 25 16.44 19.96 -5.86
C LYS A 25 16.68 19.51 -7.30
N VAL A 26 16.63 18.20 -7.50
CA VAL A 26 16.68 17.60 -8.84
C VAL A 26 15.30 17.74 -9.47
N ASP A 27 15.24 18.25 -10.70
CA ASP A 27 14.04 18.17 -11.54
C ASP A 27 13.89 16.75 -12.07
N ARG A 28 13.14 15.94 -11.30
CA ARG A 28 12.92 14.52 -11.60
C ARG A 28 12.06 14.29 -12.83
N LEU A 29 11.19 15.24 -13.18
CA LEU A 29 10.30 15.10 -14.33
C LEU A 29 11.09 15.31 -15.63
N SER A 30 11.91 16.36 -15.68
CA SER A 30 12.80 16.60 -16.82
C SER A 30 13.85 15.49 -16.96
N LEU A 31 14.40 15.00 -15.85
CA LEU A 31 15.33 13.86 -15.85
C LEU A 31 14.66 12.57 -16.37
N GLN A 32 13.42 12.30 -15.96
CA GLN A 32 12.66 11.16 -16.48
C GLN A 32 12.44 11.28 -17.99
N ALA A 33 11.93 12.42 -18.48
CA ALA A 33 11.68 12.65 -19.90
C ALA A 33 12.97 12.48 -20.74
N ALA A 34 14.11 12.94 -20.21
CA ALA A 34 15.39 12.82 -20.89
C ALA A 34 15.91 11.37 -20.94
N MET A 35 15.65 10.57 -19.89
CA MET A 35 15.94 9.12 -19.91
C MET A 35 15.02 8.35 -20.86
N GLU A 36 13.73 8.72 -20.94
CA GLU A 36 12.78 8.13 -21.89
C GLU A 36 13.18 8.39 -23.34
N SER A 37 13.64 9.61 -23.63
CA SER A 37 14.21 9.97 -24.93
C SER A 37 15.48 9.18 -25.25
N TYR A 38 16.37 8.98 -24.27
CA TYR A 38 17.65 8.29 -24.49
C TYR A 38 17.51 6.77 -24.67
N TYR A 39 16.69 6.10 -23.85
CA TYR A 39 16.61 4.63 -23.86
C TYR A 39 15.44 4.06 -24.65
N SER A 40 14.41 4.85 -24.97
CA SER A 40 13.06 4.42 -25.37
C SER A 40 12.19 3.87 -24.21
N PRO A 41 10.88 4.15 -24.21
CA PRO A 41 9.93 3.56 -23.26
C PRO A 41 9.94 2.02 -23.26
N GLU A 42 10.13 1.38 -24.41
CA GLU A 42 10.12 -0.07 -24.58
C GLU A 42 11.29 -0.72 -23.84
N LEU A 43 12.50 -0.16 -23.98
CA LEU A 43 13.68 -0.63 -23.27
C LEU A 43 13.55 -0.40 -21.77
N LEU A 44 13.05 0.77 -21.35
CA LEU A 44 12.84 1.09 -19.94
C LEU A 44 11.81 0.15 -19.29
N ALA A 45 10.73 -0.18 -19.98
CA ALA A 45 9.74 -1.15 -19.51
C ALA A 45 10.33 -2.57 -19.37
N ARG A 46 11.29 -2.93 -20.21
CA ARG A 46 12.01 -4.21 -20.10
C ARG A 46 12.97 -4.25 -18.90
N LEU A 47 13.61 -3.13 -18.59
CA LEU A 47 14.68 -3.04 -17.57
C LEU A 47 14.20 -2.61 -16.17
N ASP A 48 13.06 -1.93 -16.06
CA ASP A 48 12.47 -1.51 -14.77
C ASP A 48 10.97 -1.87 -14.70
N ARG A 49 10.63 -2.77 -13.78
CA ARG A 49 9.25 -3.26 -13.58
C ARG A 49 8.30 -2.19 -13.05
N ALA A 50 8.79 -1.20 -12.31
CA ALA A 50 7.95 -0.08 -11.88
C ALA A 50 7.60 0.80 -13.08
N TYR A 51 8.55 1.00 -14.00
CA TYR A 51 8.31 1.66 -15.29
C TYR A 51 7.29 0.87 -16.12
N ALA A 52 7.48 -0.45 -16.29
CA ALA A 52 6.54 -1.33 -17.03
C ALA A 52 5.10 -1.30 -16.53
N LYS A 53 4.90 -1.00 -15.24
CA LYS A 53 3.59 -0.94 -14.58
C LYS A 53 3.04 0.49 -14.46
N ALA A 54 3.65 1.46 -15.14
CA ALA A 54 3.32 2.89 -15.05
C ALA A 54 3.35 3.44 -13.61
N LYS A 55 4.24 2.90 -12.76
CA LYS A 55 4.45 3.31 -11.35
C LYS A 55 5.67 4.22 -11.21
N THR A 56 5.74 5.26 -12.03
CA THR A 56 6.89 6.18 -12.13
C THR A 56 6.80 7.39 -11.20
N GLU A 57 5.68 7.59 -10.50
CA GLU A 57 5.47 8.71 -9.55
C GLU A 57 6.61 8.85 -8.50
N ASN A 58 7.27 7.75 -8.12
CA ASN A 58 8.38 7.74 -7.15
C ASN A 58 9.72 7.28 -7.76
N TRP A 59 9.87 7.34 -9.08
CA TRP A 59 10.97 6.67 -9.78
C TRP A 59 12.35 7.10 -9.26
N PHE A 60 12.57 8.42 -9.11
CA PHE A 60 13.84 9.00 -8.62
C PHE A 60 13.78 9.59 -7.21
N HIS A 61 12.87 9.11 -6.35
CA HIS A 61 12.76 9.63 -4.98
C HIS A 61 14.01 9.39 -4.12
N PHE A 62 14.81 8.36 -4.44
CA PHE A 62 16.08 8.06 -3.77
C PHE A 62 17.16 9.14 -3.96
N LEU A 63 17.00 10.06 -4.94
CA LEU A 63 17.89 11.22 -5.13
C LEU A 63 17.61 12.38 -4.14
N GLY A 64 16.79 12.18 -3.10
CA GLY A 64 16.44 13.21 -2.11
C GLY A 64 17.35 13.19 -0.87
N LEU A 65 17.52 14.36 -0.22
CA LEU A 65 18.39 14.57 0.96
C LEU A 65 17.78 14.16 2.32
N THR A 66 16.64 13.47 2.37
CA THR A 66 16.00 13.12 3.65
C THR A 66 16.75 12.00 4.38
N LYS A 67 16.86 12.10 5.72
CA LYS A 67 17.54 11.18 6.68
C LYS A 67 17.19 9.67 6.61
N GLY A 68 16.39 9.26 5.65
CA GLY A 68 16.13 7.86 5.31
C GLY A 68 16.28 7.66 3.81
N ALA A 69 17.47 7.94 3.26
CA ALA A 69 17.79 7.61 1.88
C ALA A 69 17.60 6.10 1.68
N ILE A 70 16.41 5.72 1.21
CA ILE A 70 16.12 4.35 0.83
C ILE A 70 16.93 4.12 -0.42
N GLU A 71 17.95 3.26 -0.34
CA GLU A 71 18.69 2.78 -1.51
C GLU A 71 17.68 2.50 -2.65
N GLY A 72 17.84 3.20 -3.76
CA GLY A 72 17.04 2.97 -4.96
C GLY A 72 17.28 1.55 -5.50
N PRO A 73 16.36 0.97 -6.28
CA PRO A 73 16.63 -0.29 -6.97
C PRO A 73 17.94 -0.23 -7.77
N LEU A 74 18.80 -1.25 -7.66
CA LEU A 74 20.12 -1.27 -8.31
C LEU A 74 20.03 -1.02 -9.83
N SER A 75 19.09 -1.69 -10.51
CA SER A 75 18.87 -1.51 -11.96
C SER A 75 18.62 -0.04 -12.35
N ARG A 76 17.92 0.70 -11.49
CA ARG A 76 17.61 2.10 -11.71
C ARG A 76 18.81 3.01 -11.45
N ASN A 77 19.60 2.71 -10.42
CA ASN A 77 20.86 3.42 -10.20
C ASN A 77 21.82 3.21 -11.38
N LEU A 78 21.90 1.99 -11.93
CA LEU A 78 22.75 1.69 -13.08
C LEU A 78 22.28 2.38 -14.36
N LEU A 79 20.96 2.34 -14.65
CA LEU A 79 20.39 3.08 -15.79
C LEU A 79 20.66 4.58 -15.70
N LEU A 80 20.51 5.14 -14.51
CA LEU A 80 20.74 6.54 -14.25
C LEU A 80 22.24 6.90 -14.30
N ALA A 81 23.11 6.06 -13.74
CA ALA A 81 24.56 6.23 -13.81
C ALA A 81 25.02 6.24 -15.27
N ASN A 82 24.60 5.23 -16.04
CA ASN A 82 24.94 5.14 -17.46
C ASN A 82 24.46 6.38 -18.23
N TYR A 83 23.26 6.88 -17.94
CA TYR A 83 22.74 8.09 -18.58
C TYR A 83 23.53 9.36 -18.19
N LEU A 84 23.80 9.54 -16.90
CA LEU A 84 24.40 10.75 -16.33
C LEU A 84 25.92 10.84 -16.51
N PHE A 85 26.60 9.72 -16.69
CA PHE A 85 28.05 9.67 -16.84
C PHE A 85 28.45 9.28 -18.25
N GLN A 86 27.72 8.37 -18.90
CA GLN A 86 28.01 7.79 -20.22
C GLN A 86 29.34 7.04 -20.34
N ASP A 87 30.18 7.16 -19.32
CA ASP A 87 31.49 6.54 -19.19
C ASP A 87 31.64 5.96 -17.78
N ALA A 88 32.20 4.75 -17.70
CA ALA A 88 32.33 4.00 -16.46
C ALA A 88 33.49 4.53 -15.60
N GLU A 89 34.59 4.97 -16.23
CA GLU A 89 35.77 5.49 -15.51
C GLU A 89 35.41 6.78 -14.79
N THR A 90 34.78 7.73 -15.50
CA THR A 90 34.28 8.99 -14.94
C THR A 90 33.31 8.76 -13.76
N PHE A 91 32.46 7.73 -13.86
CA PHE A 91 31.54 7.38 -12.77
C PHE A 91 32.28 6.83 -11.54
N LEU A 92 33.27 5.96 -11.75
CA LEU A 92 34.05 5.35 -10.67
C LEU A 92 34.97 6.36 -9.99
N GLU A 93 35.60 7.27 -10.73
CA GLU A 93 36.38 8.38 -10.18
C GLU A 93 35.52 9.27 -9.27
N ARG A 94 34.32 9.64 -9.74
CA ARG A 94 33.41 10.49 -8.96
C ARG A 94 32.87 9.80 -7.71
N LEU A 95 32.72 8.47 -7.76
CA LEU A 95 32.34 7.66 -6.61
C LEU A 95 33.47 7.64 -5.56
N ALA A 96 34.72 7.47 -5.99
CA ALA A 96 35.89 7.50 -5.11
C ALA A 96 36.07 8.87 -4.43
N ASP A 97 35.88 9.97 -5.17
CA ASP A 97 35.93 11.34 -4.63
C ASP A 97 34.94 11.54 -3.48
N ILE A 98 33.71 11.07 -3.65
CA ILE A 98 32.64 11.22 -2.64
C ILE A 98 32.86 10.29 -1.45
N GLU A 99 33.43 9.10 -1.66
CA GLU A 99 33.84 8.22 -0.56
C GLU A 99 34.95 8.83 0.30
N ALA A 100 35.92 9.52 -0.33
CA ALA A 100 36.99 10.22 0.38
C ALA A 100 36.49 11.41 1.21
N GLN A 101 35.37 12.02 0.84
CA GLN A 101 34.74 13.14 1.57
C GLN A 101 33.98 12.71 2.84
N GLY A 102 33.82 11.40 3.08
CA GLY A 102 33.14 10.88 4.27
C GLY A 102 31.61 11.06 4.26
N PRO A 103 30.91 10.58 5.32
CA PRO A 103 29.46 10.60 5.40
C PRO A 103 28.91 12.03 5.44
N TYR A 104 27.87 12.26 4.65
CA TYR A 104 27.19 13.56 4.55
C TYR A 104 26.42 13.88 5.83
N VAL A 105 26.96 14.80 6.66
CA VAL A 105 26.27 15.33 7.84
C VAL A 105 25.53 16.60 7.44
N VAL A 106 24.22 16.50 7.21
CA VAL A 106 23.37 17.71 7.19
C VAL A 106 23.19 18.18 8.62
N ALA A 107 23.84 19.30 8.97
CA ALA A 107 23.54 20.03 10.18
C ALA A 107 22.13 20.65 10.05
N HIS A 108 21.11 19.90 10.44
CA HIS A 108 19.81 20.45 10.76
C HIS A 108 19.55 20.24 12.24
N GLU A 109 19.52 21.35 12.98
CA GLU A 109 18.93 21.43 14.32
C GLU A 109 17.51 20.86 14.24
N VAL A 110 17.29 19.75 14.95
CA VAL A 110 15.97 19.16 15.11
C VAL A 110 15.32 19.85 16.31
N PRO A 111 14.16 20.50 16.18
CA PRO A 111 13.39 20.94 17.34
C PRO A 111 13.09 19.73 18.26
N PRO A 112 13.13 19.87 19.59
CA PRO A 112 13.22 18.72 20.52
C PRO A 112 12.06 17.72 20.49
N ASP A 113 10.98 17.98 19.75
CA ASP A 113 9.68 17.36 19.98
C ASP A 113 9.28 16.26 18.98
N ASN A 114 10.20 15.79 18.14
CA ASN A 114 9.92 14.68 17.19
C ASN A 114 11.04 13.64 17.12
N ALA A 115 11.61 13.28 18.28
CA ALA A 115 12.38 12.05 18.41
C ALA A 115 11.44 10.83 18.44
N TYR A 116 10.87 10.47 17.28
CA TYR A 116 10.36 9.13 17.11
C TYR A 116 11.57 8.19 17.04
N ALA A 117 11.97 7.67 18.19
CA ALA A 117 12.91 6.56 18.25
C ALA A 117 12.37 5.45 17.32
N PRO A 118 13.17 4.92 16.39
CA PRO A 118 12.74 3.75 15.63
C PRO A 118 12.45 2.65 16.64
N THR A 119 11.18 2.30 16.78
CA THR A 119 10.75 1.17 17.60
C THR A 119 11.52 -0.04 17.08
N PRO A 120 12.31 -0.73 17.93
CA PRO A 120 12.92 -1.98 17.52
C PRO A 120 11.77 -2.93 17.24
N VAL A 121 11.54 -3.22 15.97
CA VAL A 121 10.63 -4.28 15.58
C VAL A 121 11.20 -5.54 16.21
N ASN A 122 10.52 -6.10 17.20
CA ASN A 122 10.83 -7.42 17.74
C ASN A 122 10.72 -8.44 16.60
N ARG A 123 11.85 -8.70 15.94
CA ARG A 123 11.98 -9.64 14.82
C ARG A 123 12.24 -11.02 15.43
N THR A 124 11.17 -11.76 15.72
CA THR A 124 11.29 -13.13 16.21
C THR A 124 11.80 -14.04 15.09
N ALA A 125 12.70 -14.98 15.43
CA ALA A 125 13.27 -15.96 14.50
C ALA A 125 12.19 -16.80 13.78
N ASP A 126 11.04 -16.99 14.42
CA ASP A 126 9.89 -17.74 13.89
C ASP A 126 9.31 -17.14 12.61
N GLY A 127 9.31 -15.80 12.49
CA GLY A 127 8.79 -15.12 11.31
C GLY A 127 9.65 -15.32 10.06
N VAL A 128 10.96 -15.51 10.25
CA VAL A 128 11.90 -15.79 9.15
C VAL A 128 11.76 -17.24 8.68
N SER A 129 11.63 -18.18 9.62
CA SER A 129 11.42 -19.60 9.30
C SER A 129 10.15 -19.81 8.45
N LEU A 130 9.04 -19.18 8.85
CA LEU A 130 7.77 -19.28 8.12
C LEU A 130 7.82 -18.63 6.72
N LEU A 131 8.61 -17.56 6.56
CA LEU A 131 8.87 -16.94 5.27
C LEU A 131 9.72 -17.85 4.36
N VAL A 132 10.73 -18.51 4.92
CA VAL A 132 11.56 -19.50 4.20
C VAL A 132 10.69 -20.66 3.70
N ASP A 133 9.85 -21.25 4.55
CA ASP A 133 8.98 -22.36 4.16
C ASP A 133 7.98 -21.97 3.06
N ARG A 134 7.40 -20.76 3.15
CA ARG A 134 6.46 -20.25 2.16
C ARG A 134 7.13 -20.04 0.80
N LEU A 135 8.31 -19.42 0.76
CA LEU A 135 9.03 -19.19 -0.50
C LEU A 135 9.54 -20.49 -1.09
N ALA A 136 10.01 -21.43 -0.27
CA ALA A 136 10.41 -22.74 -0.75
C ALA A 136 9.25 -23.47 -1.42
N LYS A 137 8.04 -23.41 -0.82
CA LYS A 137 6.83 -23.99 -1.43
C LYS A 137 6.51 -23.37 -2.79
N ILE A 138 6.54 -22.04 -2.89
CA ILE A 138 6.28 -21.34 -4.16
C ILE A 138 7.32 -21.73 -5.22
N ALA A 139 8.59 -21.79 -4.84
CA ALA A 139 9.68 -22.19 -5.74
C ALA A 139 9.49 -23.60 -6.28
N ILE A 140 9.06 -24.54 -5.45
CA ILE A 140 8.81 -25.93 -5.86
C ILE A 140 7.55 -26.01 -6.73
N ASP A 141 6.44 -25.39 -6.29
CA ASP A 141 5.14 -25.47 -6.98
C ASP A 141 5.20 -24.85 -8.38
N GLN A 142 6.04 -23.83 -8.57
CA GLN A 142 6.17 -23.09 -9.82
C GLN A 142 7.49 -23.35 -10.56
N ASN A 143 8.31 -24.30 -10.06
CA ASN A 143 9.62 -24.63 -10.60
C ASN A 143 10.53 -23.40 -10.80
N LEU A 144 10.59 -22.53 -9.79
CA LEU A 144 11.38 -21.29 -9.79
C LEU A 144 12.71 -21.52 -9.06
N ASP A 145 13.76 -20.91 -9.58
CA ASP A 145 15.06 -20.87 -8.90
C ASP A 145 15.18 -19.67 -7.94
N ILE A 146 16.33 -19.56 -7.25
CA ILE A 146 16.58 -18.44 -6.33
C ILE A 146 16.59 -17.08 -7.05
N GLY A 147 17.09 -17.03 -8.29
CA GLY A 147 17.10 -15.81 -9.11
C GLY A 147 15.69 -15.36 -9.46
N ASP A 148 14.82 -16.29 -9.82
CA ASP A 148 13.40 -16.07 -10.06
C ASP A 148 12.70 -15.56 -8.80
N LEU A 149 13.01 -16.12 -7.62
CA LEU A 149 12.48 -15.60 -6.35
C LEU A 149 12.95 -14.17 -6.04
N TRP A 150 14.19 -13.82 -6.36
CA TRP A 150 14.66 -12.44 -6.23
C TRP A 150 13.94 -11.48 -7.17
N ARG A 151 13.62 -11.94 -8.39
CA ARG A 151 12.92 -11.17 -9.41
C ARG A 151 11.44 -10.98 -9.09
N ASP A 152 10.77 -12.06 -8.68
CA ASP A 152 9.31 -12.12 -8.57
C ASP A 152 8.80 -11.94 -7.13
N HIS A 153 9.63 -12.27 -6.14
CA HIS A 153 9.33 -12.20 -4.70
C HIS A 153 10.34 -11.37 -3.90
N TYR A 154 10.92 -10.33 -4.52
CA TYR A 154 11.96 -9.44 -3.95
C TYR A 154 11.70 -9.02 -2.50
N GLY A 155 10.49 -8.58 -2.16
CA GLY A 155 10.17 -8.09 -0.81
C GLY A 155 10.29 -9.16 0.27
N ALA A 156 9.98 -10.42 -0.06
CA ALA A 156 10.12 -11.55 0.86
C ALA A 156 11.59 -12.01 0.93
N MET A 157 12.30 -12.07 -0.21
CA MET A 157 13.72 -12.37 -0.26
C MET A 157 14.57 -11.33 0.51
N LYS A 158 14.24 -10.04 0.37
CA LYS A 158 14.85 -8.95 1.14
C LYS A 158 14.64 -9.12 2.64
N ARG A 159 13.44 -9.56 3.08
CA ARG A 159 13.18 -9.81 4.51
C ARG A 159 13.99 -10.98 5.04
N ILE A 160 14.12 -12.08 4.28
CA ILE A 160 14.97 -13.21 4.67
C ILE A 160 16.44 -12.79 4.72
N ALA A 161 16.91 -12.01 3.74
CA ALA A 161 18.29 -11.53 3.71
C ALA A 161 18.63 -10.58 4.88
N ILE A 162 17.70 -9.68 5.25
CA ILE A 162 17.91 -8.72 6.34
C ILE A 162 17.76 -9.38 7.71
N ALA A 163 16.78 -10.27 7.90
CA ALA A 163 16.45 -10.83 9.21
C ALA A 163 17.14 -12.18 9.49
N GLY A 164 17.37 -13.01 8.46
CA GLY A 164 18.03 -14.30 8.56
C GLY A 164 19.50 -14.30 8.16
N SER A 165 20.04 -13.15 7.73
CA SER A 165 21.37 -13.02 7.14
C SER A 165 21.62 -13.99 5.96
N LYS A 166 22.89 -14.22 5.59
CA LYS A 166 23.30 -15.26 4.64
C LYS A 166 22.74 -16.65 5.02
N ALA A 167 22.55 -16.93 6.31
CA ALA A 167 22.04 -18.20 6.81
C ALA A 167 20.58 -18.48 6.39
N GLY A 168 19.72 -17.45 6.35
CA GLY A 168 18.32 -17.60 5.92
C GLY A 168 18.18 -17.90 4.43
N ILE A 169 19.03 -17.30 3.59
CA ILE A 169 19.08 -17.59 2.16
C ILE A 169 19.62 -19.00 1.90
N GLU A 170 20.63 -19.42 2.68
CA GLU A 170 21.19 -20.77 2.58
C GLU A 170 20.20 -21.84 3.07
N ALA A 171 19.43 -21.54 4.10
CA ALA A 171 18.33 -22.39 4.55
C ALA A 171 17.27 -22.55 3.46
N LEU A 172 16.89 -21.46 2.78
CA LEU A 172 15.95 -21.50 1.66
C LEU A 172 16.47 -22.38 0.50
N LYS A 173 17.73 -22.20 0.10
CA LYS A 173 18.38 -23.05 -0.92
C LYS A 173 18.33 -24.53 -0.54
N LYS A 174 18.75 -24.86 0.68
CA LYS A 174 18.74 -26.24 1.19
C LYS A 174 17.33 -26.84 1.20
N VAL A 175 16.29 -26.07 1.50
CA VAL A 175 14.91 -26.57 1.48
C VAL A 175 14.43 -26.81 0.05
N ILE A 176 14.77 -25.94 -0.89
CA ILE A 176 14.45 -26.11 -2.32
C ILE A 176 15.16 -27.36 -2.86
N GLU A 177 16.47 -27.50 -2.64
CA GLU A 177 17.28 -28.65 -3.08
C GLU A 177 16.84 -29.98 -2.45
N ARG A 178 16.56 -29.99 -1.14
CA ARG A 178 16.09 -31.21 -0.46
C ARG A 178 14.71 -31.67 -0.93
N ARG A 179 13.85 -30.74 -1.35
CA ARG A 179 12.48 -31.05 -1.78
C ARG A 179 12.38 -31.29 -3.30
N SER A 180 13.32 -30.77 -4.11
CA SER A 180 13.46 -31.13 -5.53
C SER A 180 14.08 -32.52 -5.74
N ALA A 181 14.92 -32.99 -4.82
CA ALA A 181 15.52 -34.33 -4.84
C ALA A 181 14.56 -35.47 -4.46
N LYS A 182 13.37 -35.17 -3.90
CA LYS A 182 12.32 -36.17 -3.74
C LYS A 182 11.57 -36.26 -5.05
N PRO A 183 11.36 -37.47 -5.63
CA PRO A 183 10.57 -37.60 -6.85
C PRO A 183 9.26 -36.89 -6.61
N ALA A 184 8.93 -35.95 -7.49
CA ALA A 184 7.72 -35.19 -7.42
C ALA A 184 6.57 -36.19 -7.27
N LYS A 185 6.06 -36.32 -6.04
CA LYS A 185 4.70 -36.81 -5.88
C LYS A 185 3.93 -35.82 -6.72
N LYS A 186 3.50 -36.24 -7.93
CA LYS A 186 2.42 -35.58 -8.65
C LYS A 186 1.44 -35.27 -7.54
N LEU A 187 1.31 -33.99 -7.20
CA LEU A 187 0.10 -33.51 -6.56
C LEU A 187 -0.93 -33.78 -7.64
N VAL A 188 -1.43 -35.02 -7.64
CA VAL A 188 -2.85 -35.26 -7.79
C VAL A 188 -3.44 -34.11 -7.01
N ARG A 189 -4.06 -33.16 -7.73
CA ARG A 189 -4.99 -32.22 -7.12
C ARG A 189 -5.91 -33.11 -6.33
N SER A 190 -5.57 -33.36 -5.07
CA SER A 190 -6.45 -34.01 -4.12
C SER A 190 -7.65 -33.11 -4.21
N SER A 191 -8.73 -33.59 -4.82
CA SER A 191 -10.01 -32.89 -4.95
C SER A 191 -10.15 -32.05 -3.71
N ALA A 192 -9.92 -30.74 -3.80
CA ALA A 192 -9.70 -29.94 -2.61
C ALA A 192 -11.00 -30.00 -1.85
N LYS A 193 -11.01 -30.83 -0.80
CA LYS A 193 -12.25 -31.17 -0.13
C LYS A 193 -12.66 -29.91 0.60
N VAL A 194 -13.89 -29.48 0.33
CA VAL A 194 -14.52 -28.40 1.08
C VAL A 194 -14.32 -28.67 2.56
N HIS A 195 -13.87 -27.66 3.29
CA HIS A 195 -13.59 -27.81 4.70
C HIS A 195 -14.87 -28.22 5.44
N PRO A 196 -14.84 -29.22 6.35
CA PRO A 196 -16.06 -29.73 7.01
C PRO A 196 -16.85 -28.66 7.76
N ARG A 197 -16.18 -27.59 8.22
CA ARG A 197 -16.75 -26.46 8.95
C ARG A 197 -16.99 -25.20 8.10
N ASP A 198 -17.00 -25.31 6.76
CA ASP A 198 -17.26 -24.16 5.88
C ASP A 198 -18.65 -23.54 6.14
N ALA A 199 -19.68 -24.38 6.34
CA ALA A 199 -21.02 -23.91 6.67
C ALA A 199 -21.07 -23.19 8.03
N ASP A 200 -20.47 -23.79 9.07
CA ASP A 200 -20.41 -23.18 10.41
C ASP A 200 -19.74 -21.81 10.36
N TRP A 201 -18.62 -21.71 9.63
CA TRP A 201 -17.88 -20.47 9.52
C TRP A 201 -18.64 -19.41 8.71
N ALA A 202 -19.31 -19.82 7.63
CA ALA A 202 -20.18 -18.93 6.87
C ALA A 202 -21.27 -18.31 7.75
N GLU A 203 -21.91 -19.11 8.62
CA GLU A 203 -22.90 -18.60 9.57
C GLU A 203 -22.29 -17.69 10.65
N GLU A 204 -21.09 -17.97 11.14
CA GLU A 204 -20.38 -17.04 12.02
C GLU A 204 -20.05 -15.71 11.33
N ILE A 205 -19.67 -15.74 10.05
CA ILE A 205 -19.42 -14.53 9.26
C ILE A 205 -20.71 -13.70 9.14
N LYS A 206 -21.85 -14.32 8.85
CA LYS A 206 -23.15 -13.64 8.80
C LYS A 206 -23.51 -12.99 10.13
N LYS A 207 -23.38 -13.72 11.25
CA LYS A 207 -23.62 -13.20 12.61
C LYS A 207 -22.69 -12.02 12.92
N THR A 208 -21.41 -12.15 12.60
CA THR A 208 -20.40 -11.11 12.80
C THR A 208 -20.71 -9.86 11.97
N ALA A 209 -21.14 -10.03 10.72
CA ALA A 209 -21.55 -8.92 9.85
C ALA A 209 -22.75 -8.16 10.43
N VAL A 210 -23.80 -8.87 10.85
CA VAL A 210 -24.99 -8.28 11.46
C VAL A 210 -24.62 -7.49 12.72
N ARG A 211 -23.74 -8.04 13.57
CA ARG A 211 -23.23 -7.33 14.76
C ARG A 211 -22.49 -6.05 14.38
N LEU A 212 -21.49 -6.13 13.49
CA LEU A 212 -20.64 -4.99 13.13
C LEU A 212 -21.38 -3.89 12.35
N LEU A 213 -22.39 -4.24 11.55
CA LEU A 213 -23.17 -3.28 10.78
C LEU A 213 -24.21 -2.53 11.62
N ASN A 214 -24.70 -3.16 12.69
CA ASN A 214 -25.70 -2.56 13.60
C ASN A 214 -25.10 -1.95 14.87
N ASP A 215 -23.78 -2.03 15.03
CA ASP A 215 -23.07 -1.41 16.15
C ASP A 215 -23.31 0.12 16.17
N SER A 216 -23.65 0.64 17.35
CA SER A 216 -23.87 2.07 17.61
C SER A 216 -22.57 2.82 17.91
N ASP A 217 -21.51 2.10 18.25
CA ASP A 217 -20.19 2.67 18.47
C ASP A 217 -19.60 3.20 17.16
N ARG A 218 -18.39 3.77 17.27
CA ARG A 218 -17.66 4.33 16.14
C ARG A 218 -17.49 3.29 15.02
N PRO A 219 -18.17 3.44 13.87
CA PRO A 219 -18.22 2.37 12.88
C PRO A 219 -16.84 1.95 12.40
N MET A 220 -16.61 0.64 12.38
CA MET A 220 -15.47 0.00 11.73
C MET A 220 -15.88 -0.46 10.33
N ARG A 221 -14.94 -0.40 9.37
CA ARG A 221 -15.19 -0.89 8.02
C ARG A 221 -15.38 -2.42 8.01
N VAL A 222 -16.51 -2.88 7.48
CA VAL A 222 -16.86 -4.28 7.27
C VAL A 222 -16.24 -4.79 5.97
N SER A 223 -14.99 -5.22 6.04
CA SER A 223 -14.26 -5.88 4.95
C SER A 223 -14.18 -7.39 5.19
N THR A 224 -13.82 -8.19 4.18
CA THR A 224 -13.49 -9.62 4.39
C THR A 224 -12.51 -9.80 5.56
N GLY A 225 -11.50 -8.93 5.66
CA GLY A 225 -10.52 -9.00 6.73
C GLY A 225 -11.06 -8.63 8.11
N SER A 226 -12.03 -7.73 8.23
CA SER A 226 -12.66 -7.46 9.53
C SER A 226 -13.62 -8.57 9.91
N LEU A 227 -14.38 -9.13 8.95
CA LEU A 227 -15.28 -10.26 9.21
C LEU A 227 -14.49 -11.46 9.74
N VAL A 228 -13.47 -11.91 9.01
CA VAL A 228 -12.62 -13.06 9.39
C VAL A 228 -11.89 -12.86 10.73
N ARG A 229 -11.46 -11.64 11.06
CA ARG A 229 -10.73 -11.39 12.31
C ARG A 229 -11.63 -11.30 13.54
N ASN A 230 -12.93 -11.01 13.34
CA ASN A 230 -13.91 -10.83 14.40
C ASN A 230 -14.87 -12.03 14.57
N THR A 231 -14.67 -13.13 13.82
CA THR A 231 -15.27 -14.42 14.10
C THR A 231 -14.53 -15.14 15.23
N GLU A 232 -15.22 -16.05 15.92
CA GLU A 232 -14.64 -16.88 16.97
C GLU A 232 -13.82 -18.01 16.35
N PHE A 233 -14.32 -18.61 15.27
CA PHE A 233 -13.58 -19.56 14.47
C PHE A 233 -12.55 -18.85 13.57
N LYS A 234 -11.28 -19.18 13.77
CA LYS A 234 -10.12 -18.60 13.07
C LYS A 234 -9.23 -19.71 12.52
N PRO A 235 -9.54 -20.31 11.37
CA PRO A 235 -8.67 -21.32 10.78
C PRO A 235 -7.37 -20.68 10.28
N ALA A 236 -6.33 -21.51 10.13
CA ALA A 236 -5.00 -21.06 9.72
C ALA A 236 -4.96 -20.49 8.28
N ALA A 237 -5.96 -20.85 7.46
CA ALA A 237 -6.11 -20.40 6.08
C ALA A 237 -7.20 -19.33 5.95
N TRP A 238 -6.98 -18.38 5.04
CA TRP A 238 -8.01 -17.42 4.64
C TRP A 238 -9.11 -18.12 3.84
N PRO A 239 -10.36 -17.64 3.89
CA PRO A 239 -11.44 -18.24 3.12
C PRO A 239 -11.20 -18.02 1.63
N ASP A 240 -10.92 -19.11 0.92
CA ASP A 240 -10.79 -19.15 -0.53
C ASP A 240 -11.98 -19.89 -1.17
N ALA A 241 -12.23 -19.64 -2.45
CA ALA A 241 -13.41 -20.17 -3.14
C ALA A 241 -13.38 -21.70 -3.33
N ILE A 242 -12.24 -22.36 -3.10
CA ILE A 242 -12.06 -23.80 -3.31
C ILE A 242 -12.29 -24.55 -1.99
N CYS A 243 -11.60 -24.15 -0.92
CA CYS A 243 -11.68 -24.83 0.37
C CYS A 243 -12.86 -24.34 1.24
N PHE A 244 -13.28 -23.09 1.04
CA PHE A 244 -14.32 -22.42 1.83
C PHE A 244 -15.31 -21.62 0.96
N PRO A 245 -15.98 -22.27 -0.02
CA PRO A 245 -16.90 -21.58 -0.94
C PRO A 245 -18.03 -20.82 -0.24
N LEU A 246 -18.64 -21.40 0.81
CA LEU A 246 -19.76 -20.78 1.53
C LEU A 246 -19.28 -19.60 2.36
N THR A 247 -18.17 -19.75 3.08
CA THR A 247 -17.58 -18.66 3.86
C THR A 247 -17.16 -17.51 2.94
N ARG A 248 -16.59 -17.84 1.77
CA ARG A 248 -16.18 -16.83 0.78
C ARG A 248 -17.39 -16.07 0.21
N ALA A 249 -18.47 -16.78 -0.10
CA ALA A 249 -19.72 -16.17 -0.56
C ALA A 249 -20.30 -15.22 0.51
N ALA A 250 -20.39 -15.65 1.76
CA ALA A 250 -20.84 -14.81 2.87
C ALA A 250 -19.95 -13.56 3.05
N CYS A 251 -18.62 -13.69 2.92
CA CYS A 251 -17.73 -12.53 2.96
C CYS A 251 -18.00 -11.52 1.83
N ILE A 252 -18.37 -11.98 0.63
CA ILE A 252 -18.66 -11.12 -0.52
C ILE A 252 -20.03 -10.44 -0.37
N GLU A 253 -21.01 -11.17 0.15
CA GLU A 253 -22.37 -10.65 0.39
C GLU A 253 -22.38 -9.53 1.43
N PHE A 254 -21.62 -9.69 2.52
CA PHE A 254 -21.66 -8.77 3.67
C PHE A 254 -20.52 -7.75 3.73
N GLN A 255 -19.53 -7.82 2.84
CA GLN A 255 -18.52 -6.75 2.77
C GLN A 255 -19.17 -5.46 2.29
N GLU A 256 -18.80 -4.35 2.90
CA GLU A 256 -19.24 -3.03 2.45
C GLU A 256 -18.19 -2.35 1.58
N SER A 257 -18.70 -1.56 0.64
CA SER A 257 -17.93 -0.62 -0.15
C SER A 257 -17.29 0.42 0.77
N GLN A 258 -16.23 1.05 0.27
CA GLN A 258 -15.61 2.16 0.99
C GLN A 258 -16.59 3.32 1.21
N TRP A 259 -17.52 3.54 0.28
CA TRP A 259 -18.48 4.64 0.34
C TRP A 259 -19.63 4.37 1.30
N HIS A 260 -20.16 3.15 1.33
CA HIS A 260 -21.13 2.77 2.35
C HIS A 260 -20.54 2.90 3.75
N PHE A 261 -19.28 2.48 3.94
CA PHE A 261 -18.55 2.72 5.19
C PHE A 261 -18.46 4.23 5.53
N TYR A 262 -18.17 5.08 4.55
CA TYR A 262 -18.10 6.53 4.75
C TYR A 262 -19.45 7.10 5.17
N ALA A 263 -20.55 6.66 4.55
CA ALA A 263 -21.89 7.07 4.94
C ALA A 263 -22.20 6.71 6.41
N ARG A 264 -21.91 5.47 6.83
CA ARG A 264 -22.10 5.07 8.24
C ARG A 264 -21.25 5.91 9.19
N ARG A 265 -19.99 6.17 8.85
CA ARG A 265 -19.08 6.98 9.68
C ARG A 265 -19.53 8.43 9.82
N VAL A 266 -19.98 9.05 8.73
CA VAL A 266 -20.49 10.42 8.74
C VAL A 266 -21.81 10.47 9.51
N LEU A 267 -22.72 9.53 9.29
CA LEU A 267 -24.00 9.48 10.00
C LEU A 267 -23.81 9.29 11.52
N TRP A 268 -22.85 8.46 11.92
CA TRP A 268 -22.43 8.35 13.32
C TRP A 268 -21.90 9.66 13.90
N ALA A 269 -21.05 10.37 13.15
CA ALA A 269 -20.53 11.67 13.60
C ALA A 269 -21.64 12.72 13.71
N MET A 270 -22.61 12.73 12.77
CA MET A 270 -23.82 13.56 12.86
C MET A 270 -24.64 13.22 14.10
N ALA A 271 -24.77 11.92 14.45
CA ALA A 271 -25.54 11.47 15.61
C ALA A 271 -24.94 11.96 16.93
N ARG A 272 -23.61 11.97 17.05
CA ARG A 272 -22.90 12.49 18.23
C ARG A 272 -23.14 13.97 18.51
N HIS A 273 -23.37 14.73 17.45
CA HIS A 273 -23.64 16.17 17.52
C HIS A 273 -25.11 16.51 17.31
N HIS A 274 -25.99 15.52 17.30
CA HIS A 274 -27.42 15.74 17.10
C HIS A 274 -27.98 16.68 18.15
N GLY A 275 -28.75 17.68 17.72
CA GLY A 275 -29.29 18.74 18.58
C GLY A 275 -28.30 19.85 18.96
N LYS A 276 -27.06 19.81 18.46
CA LYS A 276 -26.05 20.88 18.67
C LYS A 276 -25.76 21.60 17.37
N VAL A 277 -25.54 22.91 17.45
CA VAL A 277 -25.04 23.71 16.31
C VAL A 277 -23.53 23.55 16.28
N VAL A 278 -23.03 22.74 15.35
CA VAL A 278 -21.59 22.53 15.14
C VAL A 278 -21.20 22.80 13.70
N ALA A 279 -19.96 23.25 13.50
CA ALA A 279 -19.41 23.38 12.16
C ALA A 279 -19.30 22.01 11.48
N ARG A 280 -19.60 21.97 10.17
CA ARG A 280 -19.44 20.77 9.33
C ARG A 280 -18.05 20.14 9.44
N SER A 281 -17.00 20.96 9.54
CA SER A 281 -15.62 20.49 9.67
C SER A 281 -15.46 19.53 10.85
N LEU A 282 -16.08 19.83 12.00
CA LEU A 282 -16.04 19.00 13.19
C LEU A 282 -16.67 17.63 12.96
N ILE A 283 -17.78 17.56 12.23
CA ILE A 283 -18.42 16.28 11.85
C ILE A 283 -17.48 15.45 10.97
N THR A 284 -16.85 16.09 9.98
CA THR A 284 -15.91 15.39 9.08
C THR A 284 -14.63 14.95 9.78
N GLU A 285 -14.15 15.72 10.77
CA GLU A 285 -12.99 15.40 11.60
C GLU A 285 -13.28 14.22 12.53
N ASP A 286 -14.41 14.23 13.25
CA ASP A 286 -14.82 13.12 14.12
C ASP A 286 -15.02 11.82 13.34
N ALA A 287 -15.62 11.93 12.15
CA ALA A 287 -15.76 10.83 11.22
C ALA A 287 -14.40 10.21 10.85
N GLY A 288 -13.27 10.92 11.00
CA GLY A 288 -11.92 10.38 10.79
C GLY A 288 -11.69 9.91 9.35
N LEU A 289 -12.30 10.61 8.39
CA LEU A 289 -12.28 10.29 6.97
C LEU A 289 -11.48 11.36 6.20
N GLU A 290 -11.18 11.08 4.94
CA GLU A 290 -10.59 12.09 4.05
C GLU A 290 -11.57 13.25 3.83
N HIS A 291 -11.09 14.48 3.99
CA HIS A 291 -11.93 15.67 4.12
C HIS A 291 -12.91 15.84 2.96
N HIS A 292 -12.46 15.79 1.70
CA HIS A 292 -13.32 16.07 0.55
C HIS A 292 -14.39 15.00 0.36
N ARG A 293 -14.04 13.73 0.48
CA ARG A 293 -15.01 12.62 0.41
C ARG A 293 -16.01 12.67 1.56
N ALA A 294 -15.55 12.94 2.78
CA ALA A 294 -16.44 13.08 3.95
C ALA A 294 -17.42 14.24 3.77
N THR A 295 -16.95 15.34 3.17
CA THR A 295 -17.76 16.52 2.88
C THR A 295 -18.87 16.21 1.88
N ASP A 296 -18.54 15.57 0.76
CA ASP A 296 -19.55 15.21 -0.25
C ASP A 296 -20.59 14.22 0.32
N VAL A 297 -20.14 13.23 1.10
CA VAL A 297 -21.05 12.29 1.79
C VAL A 297 -21.96 13.01 2.77
N TYR A 298 -21.43 13.96 3.55
CA TYR A 298 -22.24 14.77 4.46
C TYR A 298 -23.34 15.54 3.72
N HIS A 299 -23.00 16.26 2.65
CA HIS A 299 -23.98 17.03 1.88
C HIS A 299 -25.05 16.12 1.24
N TYR A 300 -24.66 14.94 0.77
CA TYR A 300 -25.60 13.96 0.23
C TYR A 300 -26.55 13.41 1.29
N LEU A 301 -26.06 13.08 2.50
CA LEU A 301 -26.91 12.62 3.59
C LEU A 301 -27.86 13.73 4.08
N VAL A 302 -27.40 14.99 4.09
CA VAL A 302 -28.25 16.15 4.40
C VAL A 302 -29.33 16.34 3.33
N SER A 303 -28.99 16.22 2.04
CA SER A 303 -29.99 16.35 0.95
C SER A 303 -31.04 15.25 0.97
N LEU A 304 -30.70 14.07 1.49
CA LEU A 304 -31.63 12.96 1.70
C LEU A 304 -32.48 13.09 2.98
N ALA A 305 -32.27 14.15 3.77
CA ALA A 305 -32.90 14.37 5.07
C ALA A 305 -32.79 13.13 5.99
N VAL A 306 -31.60 12.55 6.09
CA VAL A 306 -31.35 11.40 6.98
C VAL A 306 -31.34 11.85 8.43
N ILE A 307 -32.11 11.17 9.28
CA ILE A 307 -32.13 11.40 10.73
C ILE A 307 -30.97 10.61 11.36
N PRO A 308 -29.98 11.23 12.02
CA PRO A 308 -28.77 10.55 12.44
C PRO A 308 -28.97 9.79 13.76
N VAL A 309 -29.60 8.61 13.70
CA VAL A 309 -29.87 7.76 14.88
C VAL A 309 -29.37 6.33 14.60
N ALA A 310 -28.85 5.63 15.59
CA ALA A 310 -28.47 4.22 15.42
C ALA A 310 -29.72 3.31 15.38
N PRO A 311 -29.69 2.15 14.67
CA PRO A 311 -28.61 1.63 13.84
C PRO A 311 -28.57 2.27 12.44
N PHE A 312 -27.38 2.67 12.01
CA PHE A 312 -27.18 3.46 10.79
C PHE A 312 -27.48 2.69 9.49
N LYS A 313 -27.19 1.37 9.45
CA LYS A 313 -27.37 0.54 8.24
C LYS A 313 -28.80 0.62 7.68
N LYS A 314 -29.81 0.37 8.53
CA LYS A 314 -31.22 0.34 8.11
C LYS A 314 -31.69 1.69 7.55
N GLN A 315 -31.19 2.79 8.11
CA GLN A 315 -31.55 4.13 7.64
C GLN A 315 -30.92 4.46 6.29
N LEU A 316 -29.67 4.05 6.08
CA LEU A 316 -29.01 4.17 4.79
C LEU A 316 -29.71 3.31 3.73
N GLU A 317 -30.06 2.07 4.06
CA GLU A 317 -30.82 1.18 3.16
C GLU A 317 -32.19 1.76 2.79
N ALA A 318 -32.90 2.37 3.75
CA ALA A 318 -34.18 3.05 3.50
C ALA A 318 -34.06 4.26 2.55
N LYS A 319 -32.84 4.73 2.29
CA LYS A 319 -32.52 5.82 1.37
C LYS A 319 -31.79 5.34 0.11
N GLY A 320 -31.82 4.03 -0.17
CA GLY A 320 -31.16 3.42 -1.33
C GLY A 320 -29.64 3.32 -1.25
N ILE A 321 -29.05 3.57 -0.06
CA ILE A 321 -27.62 3.45 0.18
C ILE A 321 -27.34 2.04 0.69
N HIS A 322 -27.09 1.11 -0.24
CA HIS A 322 -26.76 -0.29 0.04
C HIS A 322 -25.26 -0.52 0.25
N LEU A 323 -24.89 -1.74 0.67
CA LEU A 323 -23.49 -2.09 0.98
C LEU A 323 -22.53 -1.85 -0.18
N ASP A 324 -23.00 -1.97 -1.42
CA ASP A 324 -22.23 -1.80 -2.66
C ASP A 324 -22.25 -0.37 -3.20
N TRP A 325 -22.85 0.59 -2.48
CA TRP A 325 -23.03 1.97 -2.93
C TRP A 325 -21.72 2.59 -3.44
N SER A 326 -21.77 3.22 -4.61
CA SER A 326 -20.62 3.83 -5.30
C SER A 326 -20.26 5.23 -4.81
N GLY A 327 -20.97 5.73 -3.79
CA GLY A 327 -20.78 7.08 -3.27
C GLY A 327 -21.65 8.13 -3.96
N PRO A 328 -21.63 9.36 -3.43
CA PRO A 328 -22.52 10.44 -3.88
C PRO A 328 -22.13 11.00 -5.26
N CYS A 329 -20.86 10.86 -5.63
CA CYS A 329 -20.30 11.39 -6.87
C CYS A 329 -19.42 10.33 -7.57
N PRO A 330 -20.00 9.29 -8.21
CA PRO A 330 -19.23 8.15 -8.73
C PRO A 330 -18.18 8.52 -9.80
N GLY A 331 -18.43 9.61 -10.55
CA GLY A 331 -17.51 10.12 -11.59
C GLY A 331 -16.55 11.20 -11.11
N LYS A 332 -16.60 11.62 -9.84
CA LYS A 332 -15.73 12.68 -9.32
C LYS A 332 -14.37 12.11 -8.94
N GLU A 333 -13.32 12.65 -9.54
CA GLU A 333 -11.96 12.35 -9.13
C GLU A 333 -11.60 13.15 -7.88
N TYR A 334 -11.35 12.43 -6.79
CA TYR A 334 -10.84 13.03 -5.56
C TYR A 334 -9.32 13.08 -5.62
N ARG A 335 -8.74 14.19 -5.13
CA ARG A 335 -7.29 14.29 -4.97
C ARG A 335 -6.77 13.10 -4.15
N LYS A 336 -5.67 12.49 -4.60
CA LYS A 336 -5.02 11.41 -3.86
C LYS A 336 -4.53 11.96 -2.52
N ALA A 337 -5.11 11.48 -1.42
CA ALA A 337 -4.59 11.75 -0.09
C ALA A 337 -3.33 10.89 0.20
N GLY A 338 -2.49 11.34 1.14
CA GLY A 338 -1.29 10.61 1.57
C GLY A 338 -0.08 10.83 0.66
N ARG A 339 0.73 9.79 0.44
CA ARG A 339 2.05 9.90 -0.24
C ARG A 339 1.99 10.37 -1.70
N GLY A 340 0.80 10.39 -2.32
CA GLY A 340 0.56 10.91 -3.67
C GLY A 340 -0.11 12.29 -3.70
N TYR A 341 -0.21 12.98 -2.56
CA TYR A 341 -0.77 14.32 -2.50
C TYR A 341 0.15 15.31 -3.22
N GLN A 342 -0.36 15.92 -4.30
CA GLN A 342 0.30 17.02 -4.99
C GLN A 342 -0.31 18.34 -4.53
N LYS A 343 0.51 19.20 -3.94
CA LYS A 343 0.09 20.56 -3.56
C LYS A 343 -0.01 21.41 -4.83
N THR A 344 -1.18 21.43 -5.44
CA THR A 344 -1.51 22.43 -6.46
C THR A 344 -1.68 23.77 -5.75
N GLY A 345 -0.92 24.81 -6.12
CA GLY A 345 -1.01 26.16 -5.54
C GLY A 345 -2.37 26.86 -5.70
N VAL A 346 -3.34 26.19 -6.30
CA VAL A 346 -4.71 26.63 -6.48
C VAL A 346 -5.55 26.19 -5.28
N ILE A 347 -5.92 27.17 -4.45
CA ILE A 347 -6.98 27.02 -3.45
C ILE A 347 -8.30 27.13 -4.21
N THR A 348 -8.86 25.98 -4.58
CA THR A 348 -10.23 25.94 -5.11
C THR A 348 -11.18 25.97 -3.92
N ALA A 349 -12.04 26.98 -3.85
CA ALA A 349 -13.13 26.98 -2.87
C ALA A 349 -13.96 25.70 -3.06
N TYR A 350 -14.31 25.03 -1.96
CA TYR A 350 -15.18 23.87 -2.05
C TYR A 350 -16.58 24.32 -2.48
N VAL A 351 -17.02 23.83 -3.63
CA VAL A 351 -18.39 24.00 -4.11
C VAL A 351 -19.14 22.70 -3.81
N PRO A 352 -20.18 22.73 -2.94
CA PRO A 352 -21.02 21.57 -2.69
C PRO A 352 -21.64 21.08 -4.00
N PRO A 353 -21.63 19.78 -4.30
CA PRO A 353 -22.38 19.25 -5.42
C PRO A 353 -23.88 19.51 -5.23
N GLU A 354 -24.58 19.84 -6.30
CA GLU A 354 -26.04 19.87 -6.29
C GLU A 354 -26.58 18.45 -6.33
N PHE A 355 -27.24 18.03 -5.25
CA PHE A 355 -27.86 16.71 -5.13
C PHE A 355 -29.38 16.74 -5.34
N ALA A 356 -29.91 17.82 -5.93
CA ALA A 356 -31.35 18.02 -6.10
C ALA A 356 -32.00 16.86 -6.88
N GLY A 357 -33.02 16.23 -6.27
CA GLY A 357 -34.05 15.49 -6.98
C GLY A 357 -33.70 14.15 -7.61
N LYS A 358 -32.61 13.48 -7.21
CA LYS A 358 -32.39 12.07 -7.59
C LYS A 358 -32.93 11.15 -6.50
N THR A 359 -34.25 10.97 -6.51
CA THR A 359 -34.93 9.85 -5.85
C THR A 359 -34.73 8.57 -6.61
#